data_AF-A0A3Q9I5J1-F1
#
_entry.id   AF-A0A3Q9I5J1-F1
#
_cell.length_a   1.000
_cell.length_b   1.000
_cell.length_c   1.000
_cell.angle_alpha   90.00
_cell.angle_beta   90.00
_cell.angle_gamma   90.00
#
_symmetry.space_group_name_H-M   'P 1'
#
loop_
_entity.id
_entity.type
_entity.pdbx_description
1 polymer ?
#
loop_
_entity_poly.entity_id
_entity_poly.type
_entity_poly.pdbx_seq_one_letter_code
_entity_poly.pdbx_strand_id
1 'polypeptide(L)'
;MRHKIAESKELLSVTLEPGQEEEYKRMLYHEVNKARKEWEWAYMAFQEAVGQDNIDVAIYTLEAAERRYQIELKRAKQANVRWDAFQYGSYFE
;
A
#
# COMPACT_ATOMS: atom_id res chain seq x y z
N MET A 1 -1.35 -23.80 23.36
CA MET A 1 -1.71 -23.18 22.05
C MET A 1 -1.04 -21.82 21.79
N ARG A 2 0.14 -21.50 22.38
CA ARG A 2 0.87 -20.24 22.14
C ARG A 2 2.16 -20.38 21.32
N HIS A 3 2.57 -21.62 21.00
CA HIS A 3 3.84 -21.88 20.31
C HIS A 3 3.82 -21.65 18.79
N LYS A 4 2.63 -21.57 18.15
CA LYS A 4 2.55 -21.40 16.68
C LYS A 4 2.69 -19.96 16.18
N ILE A 5 2.62 -18.96 17.06
CA ILE A 5 2.70 -17.55 16.65
C ILE A 5 4.16 -17.07 16.55
N ALA A 6 5.07 -17.67 17.32
CA ALA A 6 6.49 -17.31 17.32
C ALA A 6 7.20 -17.76 16.04
N GLU A 7 6.97 -19.00 15.59
CA GLU A 7 7.63 -19.56 14.38
C GLU A 7 7.22 -18.84 13.09
N SER A 8 6.01 -18.26 13.03
CA SER A 8 5.56 -17.52 11.84
C SER A 8 6.24 -16.16 11.68
N LYS A 9 6.90 -15.64 12.72
CA LYS A 9 7.61 -14.36 12.69
C LYS A 9 9.08 -14.52 12.29
N GLU A 10 9.65 -15.71 12.47
CA GLU A 10 11.05 -16.02 12.12
C GLU A 10 11.26 -16.41 10.66
N LEU A 11 10.24 -16.96 9.98
CA LEU A 11 10.37 -17.42 8.59
C LEU A 11 10.28 -16.31 7.51
N LEU A 12 10.13 -15.05 7.92
CA LEU A 12 10.04 -13.89 7.00
C LEU A 12 11.05 -12.78 7.30
N SER A 13 11.95 -12.96 8.27
CA SER A 13 13.11 -12.08 8.36
C SER A 13 14.17 -12.55 7.36
N VAL A 14 13.95 -12.21 6.08
CA VAL A 14 15.10 -11.97 5.22
C VAL A 14 15.90 -10.90 5.94
N THR A 15 17.04 -11.28 6.52
CA THR A 15 18.00 -10.33 7.11
C THR A 15 18.55 -9.50 5.95
N LEU A 16 17.86 -8.40 5.65
CA LEU A 16 18.30 -7.42 4.65
C LEU A 16 19.48 -6.66 5.25
N GLU A 17 20.54 -6.47 4.46
CA GLU A 17 21.61 -5.55 4.85
C GLU A 17 21.03 -4.14 5.05
N PRO A 18 21.60 -3.29 5.93
CA PRO A 18 21.02 -1.97 6.24
C PRO A 18 20.72 -1.09 5.01
N GLY A 19 21.51 -1.18 3.95
CA GLY A 19 21.25 -0.47 2.69
C GLY A 19 20.06 -1.04 1.90
N GLN A 20 19.86 -2.35 1.95
CA GLN A 20 18.74 -3.05 1.30
C GLN A 20 17.43 -2.83 2.06
N GLU A 21 17.49 -2.72 3.40
CA GLU A 21 16.31 -2.40 4.21
C GLU A 21 15.77 -1.00 3.89
N GLU A 22 16.65 -0.01 3.73
CA GLU A 22 16.24 1.35 3.39
C GLU A 22 15.71 1.45 1.96
N GLU A 23 16.33 0.76 1.00
CA GLU A 23 15.83 0.68 -0.38
C GLU A 23 14.45 -0.01 -0.43
N TYR A 24 14.25 -1.07 0.35
CA TYR A 24 12.97 -1.75 0.45
C TYR A 24 11.87 -0.82 1.02
N LYS A 25 12.19 -0.05 2.06
CA LYS A 25 11.27 0.95 2.63
C LYS A 25 10.92 2.05 1.62
N ARG A 26 11.89 2.52 0.82
CA ARG A 26 11.66 3.47 -0.29
C ARG A 26 10.71 2.91 -1.34
N MET A 27 10.92 1.65 -1.73
CA MET A 27 10.04 0.97 -2.68
C MET A 27 8.60 0.87 -2.14
N LEU A 28 8.44 0.48 -0.86
CA LEU A 28 7.12 0.44 -0.22
C LEU A 28 6.45 1.81 -0.15
N TYR A 29 7.21 2.88 0.15
CA TYR A 29 6.70 4.25 0.08
C TYR A 29 6.16 4.59 -1.31
N HIS A 30 6.88 4.21 -2.37
CA HIS A 30 6.46 4.44 -3.74
C HIS A 30 5.18 3.66 -4.09
N GLU A 31 5.12 2.38 -3.74
CA GLU A 31 3.95 1.53 -4.00
C GLU A 31 2.70 2.00 -3.24
N VAL A 32 2.85 2.45 -1.99
CA VAL A 32 1.75 3.07 -1.23
C VAL A 32 1.22 4.32 -1.93
N ASN A 33 2.10 5.20 -2.39
CA ASN A 33 1.70 6.41 -3.10
C ASN A 33 1.06 6.11 -4.46
N LYS A 34 1.59 5.13 -5.19
CA LYS A 34 1.03 4.68 -6.46
C LYS A 34 -0.38 4.12 -6.27
N ALA A 35 -0.56 3.20 -5.32
CA ALA A 35 -1.86 2.61 -5.03
C ALA A 35 -2.87 3.67 -4.53
N ARG A 36 -2.43 4.66 -3.76
CA ARG A 36 -3.27 5.81 -3.37
C ARG A 36 -3.76 6.60 -4.59
N LYS A 37 -2.87 6.96 -5.51
CA LYS A 37 -3.24 7.68 -6.74
C LYS A 37 -4.19 6.88 -7.61
N GLU A 38 -3.95 5.58 -7.75
CA GLU A 38 -4.85 4.67 -8.47
C GLU A 38 -6.25 4.65 -7.83
N TRP A 39 -6.33 4.59 -6.50
CA TRP A 39 -7.60 4.66 -5.77
C TRP A 39 -8.31 6.02 -5.93
N GLU A 40 -7.58 7.14 -5.84
CA GLU A 40 -8.12 8.48 -6.09
C GLU A 40 -8.70 8.60 -7.50
N TRP A 41 -8.00 8.08 -8.51
CA TRP A 41 -8.49 8.07 -9.89
C TRP A 41 -9.72 7.18 -10.06
N ALA A 42 -9.72 5.97 -9.50
CA ALA A 42 -10.87 5.08 -9.55
C ALA A 42 -12.10 5.70 -8.84
N TYR A 43 -11.87 6.44 -7.76
CA TYR A 43 -12.93 7.18 -7.07
C TYR A 43 -13.54 8.26 -7.96
N MET A 44 -12.72 9.05 -8.66
CA MET A 44 -13.22 10.06 -9.61
C MET A 44 -14.02 9.40 -10.75
N ALA A 45 -13.51 8.31 -11.33
CA ALA A 45 -14.22 7.56 -12.36
C ALA A 45 -15.56 7.00 -11.87
N PHE A 46 -15.64 6.54 -10.61
CA PHE A 46 -16.89 6.12 -9.99
C PHE A 46 -17.89 7.27 -9.83
N GLN A 47 -17.43 8.46 -9.42
CA GLN A 47 -18.30 9.64 -9.35
C GLN A 47 -18.86 10.03 -10.73
N GLU A 48 -18.07 9.88 -11.80
CA GLU A 48 -18.49 10.18 -13.18
C GLU A 48 -19.42 9.10 -13.78
N ALA A 49 -19.28 7.85 -13.34
CA ALA A 49 -20.11 6.73 -13.81
C ALA A 49 -21.55 6.79 -13.27
N VAL A 50 -21.85 7.68 -12.32
CA VAL A 50 -23.20 7.87 -11.79
C VAL A 50 -24.14 8.34 -12.92
N GLY A 51 -25.09 7.48 -13.29
CA GLY A 51 -26.04 7.74 -14.37
C GLY A 51 -25.62 7.23 -15.75
N GLN A 52 -24.53 6.45 -15.83
CA GLN A 52 -24.08 5.76 -17.04
C GLN A 52 -24.21 4.23 -16.90
N ASP A 53 -24.16 3.52 -18.03
CA ASP A 53 -24.27 2.04 -18.08
C ASP A 53 -23.04 1.29 -17.50
N ASN A 54 -22.01 2.01 -17.03
CA ASN A 54 -20.73 1.44 -16.59
C ASN A 54 -20.51 1.49 -15.07
N ILE A 55 -21.55 1.76 -14.28
CA ILE A 55 -21.44 1.89 -12.81
C ILE A 55 -20.86 0.64 -12.14
N ASP A 56 -21.22 -0.56 -12.58
CA ASP A 56 -20.74 -1.82 -12.02
C ASP A 56 -19.22 -1.99 -12.22
N VAL A 57 -18.72 -1.62 -13.40
CA VAL A 57 -17.29 -1.65 -13.72
C VAL A 57 -16.54 -0.63 -12.86
N ALA A 58 -17.13 0.54 -12.63
CA ALA A 58 -16.53 1.58 -11.80
C ALA A 58 -16.45 1.17 -10.32
N ILE A 59 -17.50 0.53 -9.78
CA ILE A 59 -17.51 -0.04 -8.42
C ILE A 59 -16.41 -1.10 -8.29
N TYR A 60 -16.38 -2.09 -9.20
CA TYR A 60 -15.38 -3.15 -9.15
C TYR A 60 -13.95 -2.60 -9.20
N THR A 61 -13.72 -1.60 -10.05
CA THR A 61 -12.41 -0.95 -10.21
C THR A 61 -12.01 -0.20 -8.94
N LEU A 62 -12.94 0.53 -8.32
CA LEU A 62 -12.71 1.26 -7.07
C LEU A 62 -12.37 0.31 -5.92
N GLU A 63 -13.15 -0.78 -5.76
CA GLU A 63 -12.90 -1.79 -4.73
C GLU A 63 -11.54 -2.47 -4.89
N ALA A 64 -11.15 -2.80 -6.13
CA ALA A 64 -9.86 -3.40 -6.43
C ALA A 64 -8.70 -2.44 -6.09
N ALA A 65 -8.81 -1.16 -6.46
CA ALA A 65 -7.82 -0.14 -6.15
C ALA A 65 -7.71 0.10 -4.63
N GLU A 66 -8.83 0.14 -3.91
CA GLU A 66 -8.84 0.26 -2.45
C GLU A 66 -8.16 -0.94 -1.80
N ARG A 67 -8.48 -2.16 -2.24
CA ARG A 67 -7.88 -3.39 -1.73
C ARG A 67 -6.37 -3.37 -1.88
N ARG A 68 -5.87 -2.94 -3.05
CA ARG A 68 -4.43 -2.81 -3.30
C ARG A 68 -3.80 -1.78 -2.37
N TYR A 69 -4.42 -0.62 -2.20
CA TYR A 69 -3.92 0.42 -1.30
C TYR A 69 -3.82 -0.08 0.15
N GLN A 70 -4.84 -0.78 0.66
CA GLN A 70 -4.83 -1.38 1.99
C GLN A 70 -3.70 -2.41 2.17
N ILE A 71 -3.41 -3.21 1.14
CA ILE A 71 -2.32 -4.19 1.17
C ILE A 71 -0.96 -3.50 1.27
N GLU A 72 -0.71 -2.47 0.45
CA GLU A 72 0.56 -1.75 0.49
C GLU A 72 0.73 -0.96 1.80
N LEU A 73 -0.35 -0.36 2.33
CA LEU A 73 -0.33 0.24 3.66
C LEU A 73 0.04 -0.76 4.75
N LYS A 74 -0.51 -1.99 4.69
CA LYS A 74 -0.18 -3.05 5.64
C LYS A 74 1.30 -3.45 5.55
N ARG A 75 1.84 -3.59 4.33
CA ARG A 75 3.26 -3.90 4.10
C ARG A 75 4.18 -2.79 4.63
N ALA A 76 3.87 -1.54 4.35
CA ALA A 76 4.62 -0.39 4.85
C ALA A 76 4.63 -0.32 6.39
N LYS A 77 3.47 -0.59 7.03
CA LYS A 77 3.39 -0.69 8.50
C LYS A 77 4.25 -1.83 9.05
N GLN A 78 4.23 -2.99 8.41
CA GLN A 78 5.02 -4.15 8.83
C GLN A 78 6.53 -3.91 8.69
N ALA A 79 6.95 -3.16 7.67
CA ALA A 79 8.34 -2.76 7.45
C ALA A 79 8.77 -1.53 8.27
N ASN A 80 7.89 -0.99 9.12
CA ASN A 80 8.13 0.21 9.93
C ASN A 80 8.63 1.40 9.10
N VAL A 81 8.02 1.61 7.92
CA VAL A 81 8.26 2.79 7.08
C VAL A 81 7.90 4.04 7.89
N ARG A 82 8.81 5.02 7.89
CA ARG A 82 8.63 6.31 8.56
C ARG A 82 7.54 7.12 7.85
N TRP A 83 6.46 7.45 8.57
CA TRP A 83 5.27 8.12 8.01
C TRP A 83 5.42 9.64 7.91
N ASP A 84 6.34 10.23 8.68
CA ASP A 84 6.79 11.62 8.61
C ASP A 84 7.26 12.00 7.20
N ALA A 85 7.83 11.04 6.47
CA ALA A 85 8.18 11.21 5.06
C ALA A 85 6.98 11.45 4.11
N PHE A 86 5.76 11.04 4.48
CA PHE A 86 4.56 11.31 3.68
C PHE A 86 4.00 12.72 3.91
N GLN A 87 4.30 13.37 5.05
CA GLN A 87 3.78 14.70 5.38
C GLN A 87 4.41 15.81 4.54
N TYR A 88 5.63 15.61 4.04
CA TYR A 88 6.39 16.62 3.30
C TYR A 88 6.53 16.33 1.80
N GLY A 89 5.94 15.25 1.29
CA GLY A 89 5.92 14.95 -0.15
C GLY A 89 7.24 14.43 -0.73
N SER A 90 8.34 14.47 0.02
CA SER A 90 9.61 13.84 -0.34
C SER A 90 10.10 12.97 0.82
N TYR A 91 10.36 11.70 0.55
CA TYR A 91 11.05 10.81 1.50
C TYR A 91 12.54 11.21 1.64
N PHE A 92 13.06 12.00 0.69
CA PHE A 92 14.36 12.67 0.75
C PHE A 92 14.30 14.00 0.01
N GLU A 93 14.07 15.10 0.72
CA GLU A 93 14.86 16.33 0.51
C GLU A 93 15.87 16.43 1.66
#